data_AF-A0A9P6BTE8-F1
#
_entry.id   AF-A0A9P6BTE8-F1
#
_cell.length_a   1.000
_cell.length_b   1.000
_cell.length_c   1.000
_cell.angle_alpha   90.00
_cell.angle_beta   90.00
_cell.angle_gamma   90.00
#
_symmetry.space_group_name_H-M   'P 1'
#
loop_
_entity.id
_entity.type
_entity.pdbx_description
1 polymer ?
#
loop_
_entity_poly.entity_id
_entity_poly.type
_entity_poly.pdbx_seq_one_letter_code
_entity_poly.pdbx_strand_id
1 'polypeptide(L)'
;MNSWEPRRIGEPKYAREVAERVLSDIKNYVSTPLLDRVDDCAKSQEGFDLLVESVQNTIDHGVSTSCTVFIDDKKRCVVDGGIWRECPGGSSVEDFVRSIKEAASHLTINFVNSRLFRLVF
;
A
#
# COMPACT_ATOMS: atom_id res chain seq x y z
N MET A 1 -8.56 -39.22 5.61
CA MET A 1 -7.67 -38.17 6.17
C MET A 1 -7.65 -37.03 5.17
N ASN A 2 -8.32 -35.92 5.48
CA ASN A 2 -8.26 -34.74 4.62
C ASN A 2 -7.08 -33.93 5.14
N SER A 3 -5.97 -33.93 4.40
CA SER A 3 -4.79 -33.13 4.70
C SER A 3 -5.13 -31.66 4.50
N TRP A 4 -5.62 -31.01 5.55
CA TRP A 4 -5.69 -29.56 5.60
C TRP A 4 -4.27 -29.04 5.86
N GLU A 5 -3.52 -28.77 4.80
CA GLU A 5 -2.30 -27.95 4.91
C GLU A 5 -2.73 -26.48 4.98
N PRO A 6 -2.45 -25.77 6.09
CA PRO A 6 -2.81 -24.37 6.20
C PRO A 6 -2.02 -23.56 5.17
N ARG A 7 -2.74 -22.80 4.33
CA ARG A 7 -2.12 -21.89 3.36
C ARG A 7 -1.22 -20.90 4.08
N ARG A 8 0.07 -20.93 3.78
CA ARG A 8 1.07 -20.10 4.45
C ARG A 8 1.24 -18.78 3.70
N ILE A 9 0.96 -17.68 4.40
CA ILE A 9 1.29 -16.34 3.92
C ILE A 9 2.81 -16.27 3.72
N GLY A 10 3.23 -15.86 2.52
CA GLY A 10 4.64 -15.82 2.11
C GLY A 10 5.06 -16.94 1.15
N GLU A 11 4.21 -17.94 0.89
CA GLU A 11 4.48 -18.92 -0.17
C GLU A 11 4.17 -18.33 -1.56
N PRO A 12 5.09 -18.42 -2.54
CA PRO A 12 4.89 -17.85 -3.88
C PRO A 12 3.62 -18.37 -4.56
N LYS A 13 3.31 -19.67 -4.39
CA LYS A 13 2.09 -20.28 -4.92
C LYS A 13 0.84 -19.59 -4.40
N TYR A 14 0.79 -19.31 -3.10
CA TYR A 14 -0.35 -18.65 -2.48
C TYR A 14 -0.47 -17.19 -2.93
N ALA A 15 0.64 -16.47 -3.06
CA ALA A 15 0.65 -15.12 -3.59
C ALA A 15 0.09 -15.06 -5.03
N ARG A 16 0.50 -16.01 -5.89
CA ARG A 16 0.01 -16.12 -7.25
C ARG A 16 -1.49 -16.45 -7.33
N GLU A 17 -1.97 -17.40 -6.54
CA GLU A 17 -3.41 -17.74 -6.46
C GLU A 17 -4.28 -16.52 -6.08
N VAL A 18 -3.78 -15.68 -5.15
CA VAL A 18 -4.48 -14.44 -4.76
C VAL A 18 -4.45 -13.42 -5.90
N ALA A 19 -3.30 -13.25 -6.55
CA ALA A 19 -3.16 -12.32 -7.68
C ALA A 19 -4.06 -12.70 -8.86
N GLU A 20 -4.13 -13.99 -9.21
CA GLU A 20 -5.04 -14.51 -10.25
C GLU A 20 -6.50 -14.20 -9.93
N ARG A 21 -6.92 -14.36 -8.67
CA ARG A 21 -8.29 -14.03 -8.24
C ARG A 21 -8.58 -12.54 -8.42
N VAL A 22 -7.71 -11.67 -7.93
CA VAL A 22 -7.87 -10.21 -8.04
C VAL A 22 -7.91 -9.77 -9.51
N LEU A 23 -7.04 -10.32 -10.35
CA LEU A 23 -7.01 -10.00 -11.78
C LEU A 23 -8.25 -10.51 -12.52
N SER A 24 -8.81 -11.65 -12.11
CA SER A 24 -10.06 -12.16 -12.69
C SER A 24 -11.27 -11.25 -12.44
N ASP A 25 -11.26 -10.51 -11.33
CA ASP A 25 -12.31 -9.53 -10.99
C ASP A 25 -12.19 -8.25 -11.85
N ILE A 26 -10.99 -7.96 -12.37
CA ILE A 26 -10.74 -6.87 -13.32
C ILE A 26 -11.07 -7.39 -14.72
N LYS A 27 -12.34 -7.24 -15.12
CA LYS A 27 -13.02 -7.82 -16.30
C LYS A 27 -12.34 -7.81 -17.69
N ASN A 28 -11.10 -7.38 -17.87
CA ASN A 28 -10.40 -7.41 -19.17
C ASN A 28 -8.88 -7.60 -19.06
N TYR A 29 -8.34 -8.04 -17.91
CA TYR A 29 -6.90 -8.12 -17.73
C TYR A 29 -6.48 -9.44 -17.08
N VAL A 30 -6.64 -10.54 -17.81
CA VAL A 30 -5.87 -11.76 -17.52
C VAL A 30 -4.70 -11.79 -18.49
N SER A 31 -3.59 -11.21 -18.09
CA SER A 31 -2.33 -11.53 -18.76
C SER A 31 -1.48 -12.33 -17.79
N THR A 32 -1.50 -13.65 -17.95
CA THR A 32 -0.47 -14.55 -17.38
C THR A 32 0.95 -13.95 -17.54
N PRO A 33 1.29 -13.28 -18.67
CA PRO A 33 2.55 -12.56 -18.79
C PRO A 33 2.83 -11.50 -17.72
N LEU A 34 1.83 -10.79 -17.18
CA LEU A 34 2.05 -9.84 -16.09
C LEU A 34 2.45 -10.57 -14.81
N LEU A 35 1.72 -11.64 -14.46
CA LEU A 35 2.00 -12.40 -13.24
C LEU A 35 3.37 -13.06 -13.28
N ASP A 36 3.79 -13.55 -14.45
CA ASP A 36 5.13 -14.10 -14.63
C ASP A 36 6.20 -13.02 -14.40
N ARG A 37 6.01 -11.80 -14.91
CA ARG A 37 6.93 -10.68 -14.67
C ARG A 37 6.99 -10.26 -13.19
N VAL A 38 5.85 -10.28 -12.49
CA VAL A 38 5.79 -9.98 -11.05
C VAL A 38 6.51 -11.07 -10.26
N ASP A 39 6.31 -12.34 -10.61
CA ASP A 39 6.99 -13.47 -9.98
C ASP A 39 8.50 -13.43 -10.22
N ASP A 40 8.93 -13.05 -11.41
CA ASP A 40 10.35 -12.88 -11.75
C ASP A 40 10.96 -11.70 -10.99
N CYS A 41 10.26 -10.56 -10.94
CA CYS A 41 10.66 -9.40 -10.15
C CYS A 41 10.81 -9.75 -8.66
N ALA A 42 9.82 -10.43 -8.07
CA ALA A 42 9.83 -10.81 -6.66
C ALA A 42 10.99 -11.77 -6.28
N LYS A 43 11.55 -12.49 -7.25
CA LYS A 43 12.70 -13.40 -7.06
C LYS A 43 14.04 -12.78 -7.47
N SER A 44 14.03 -11.63 -8.12
CA SER A 44 15.23 -10.99 -8.63
C SER A 44 15.86 -10.08 -7.58
N GLN A 45 17.07 -9.58 -7.91
CA GLN A 45 17.73 -8.56 -7.11
C GLN A 45 16.91 -7.27 -7.05
N GLU A 46 16.22 -6.90 -8.14
CA GLU A 46 15.36 -5.71 -8.18
C GLU A 46 14.25 -5.78 -7.13
N GLY A 47 13.55 -6.93 -7.02
CA GLY A 47 12.51 -7.09 -6.00
C GLY A 47 13.06 -7.03 -4.57
N PHE A 48 14.28 -7.53 -4.36
CA PHE A 48 14.96 -7.41 -3.07
C PHE A 48 15.33 -5.96 -2.75
N ASP A 49 15.86 -5.21 -3.72
CA ASP A 49 16.24 -3.81 -3.55
C ASP A 49 15.01 -2.94 -3.26
N LEU A 50 13.88 -3.18 -3.93
CA LEU A 50 12.60 -2.51 -3.65
C LEU A 50 12.10 -2.80 -2.22
N LEU A 51 12.30 -4.02 -1.73
CA LEU A 51 11.97 -4.36 -0.34
C LEU A 51 12.87 -3.61 0.65
N VAL A 52 14.18 -3.55 0.39
CA VAL A 52 15.14 -2.80 1.22
C VAL A 52 14.78 -1.31 1.24
N GLU A 53 14.47 -0.72 0.09
CA GLU A 53 14.05 0.68 -0.02
C GLU A 53 12.77 0.94 0.79
N SER A 54 11.77 0.07 0.68
CA SER A 54 10.52 0.16 1.44
C SER A 54 10.75 0.10 2.96
N VAL A 55 11.63 -0.79 3.42
CA VAL A 55 12.02 -0.89 4.83
C VAL A 55 12.77 0.36 5.27
N GLN A 56 13.72 0.86 4.49
CA GLN A 56 14.47 2.06 4.82
C GLN A 56 13.54 3.27 4.91
N ASN A 57 12.63 3.44 3.96
CA ASN A 57 11.60 4.49 4.00
C ASN A 57 10.75 4.40 5.28
N THR A 58 10.38 3.20 5.70
CA THR A 58 9.64 2.96 6.95
C THR A 58 10.45 3.38 8.18
N ILE A 59 11.75 3.09 8.21
CA ILE A 59 12.67 3.50 9.28
C ILE A 59 12.83 5.02 9.32
N ASP A 60 13.03 5.65 8.16
CA ASP A 60 13.24 7.10 8.04
C ASP A 60 12.00 7.90 8.51
N HIS A 61 10.81 7.33 8.38
CA HIS A 61 9.56 7.88 8.91
C HIS A 61 9.31 7.55 10.40
N GLY A 62 10.26 6.91 11.08
CA GLY A 62 10.18 6.60 12.51
C GLY A 62 9.08 5.58 12.85
N VAL A 63 8.72 4.71 11.91
CA VAL A 63 7.66 3.71 12.11
C VAL A 63 8.21 2.51 12.88
N SER A 64 7.70 2.31 14.09
CA SER A 64 8.06 1.17 14.95
C SER A 64 7.02 0.05 14.97
N THR A 65 5.79 0.33 14.50
CA THR A 65 4.64 -0.58 14.62
C THR A 65 3.98 -0.74 13.27
N SER A 66 3.65 -1.99 12.90
CA SER A 66 2.88 -2.31 11.70
C SER A 66 1.53 -1.58 11.71
N CYS A 67 0.93 -1.36 10.54
CA CYS A 67 -0.36 -0.67 10.41
C CYS A 67 -0.36 0.79 10.95
N THR A 68 0.79 1.47 10.84
CA THR A 68 0.87 2.92 11.00
C THR A 68 0.39 3.60 9.72
N VAL A 69 -0.56 4.53 9.85
CA VAL A 69 -1.15 5.25 8.73
C VAL A 69 -0.57 6.65 8.68
N PHE A 70 -0.04 7.05 7.53
CA PHE A 70 0.34 8.42 7.21
C PHE A 70 -0.65 9.02 6.22
N ILE A 71 -0.96 10.30 6.40
CA ILE A 71 -1.70 11.10 5.42
C ILE A 71 -0.94 12.43 5.31
N ASP A 72 -0.54 12.81 4.08
CA ASP A 72 0.23 14.04 3.84
C ASP A 72 1.52 14.12 4.69
N ASP A 73 2.31 13.04 4.64
CA ASP A 73 3.55 12.81 5.42
C ASP A 73 3.42 12.98 6.94
N LYS A 74 2.19 13.02 7.45
CA LYS A 74 1.89 13.12 8.88
C LYS A 74 1.33 11.80 9.40
N LYS A 75 1.90 11.30 10.50
CA LYS A 75 1.37 10.13 11.22
C LYS A 75 -0.06 10.44 11.68
N ARG A 76 -1.03 9.67 11.18
CA ARG A 76 -2.46 9.88 11.41
C ARG A 76 -3.06 8.96 12.46
N CYS A 77 -2.60 7.71 12.54
CA CYS A 77 -3.21 6.69 13.39
C CYS A 77 -2.30 5.45 13.40
N VAL A 78 -2.30 4.67 14.48
CA VAL A 78 -1.58 3.38 14.58
C VAL A 78 -2.58 2.30 14.98
N VAL A 79 -2.54 1.14 14.33
CA VAL A 79 -3.24 -0.06 14.80
C VAL A 79 -2.24 -0.98 15.48
N ASP A 80 -2.44 -1.25 16.76
CA ASP A 80 -1.61 -2.18 17.52
C ASP A 80 -2.48 -3.15 18.32
N GLY A 81 -2.31 -4.46 18.05
CA GLY A 81 -3.14 -5.51 18.63
C GLY A 81 -4.63 -5.40 18.25
N GLY A 82 -4.94 -4.84 17.08
CA GLY A 82 -6.32 -4.60 16.64
C GLY A 82 -6.99 -3.38 17.27
N ILE A 83 -6.25 -2.57 18.03
CA ILE A 83 -6.75 -1.37 18.69
C ILE A 83 -6.14 -0.14 18.02
N TRP A 84 -7.00 0.81 17.66
CA TRP A 84 -6.59 2.12 17.14
C TRP A 84 -6.05 3.01 18.26
N ARG A 85 -4.86 3.58 18.05
CA ARG A 85 -4.15 4.44 19.00
C ARG A 85 -3.55 5.63 18.28
N GLU A 86 -3.37 6.72 19.00
CA GLU A 86 -2.74 7.94 18.47
C GLU A 86 -3.45 8.47 17.22
N CYS A 87 -4.79 8.50 17.28
CA CYS A 87 -5.66 8.85 16.14
C CYS A 87 -6.34 10.21 16.36
N PRO A 88 -5.60 11.33 16.21
CA PRO A 88 -6.22 12.66 16.27
C PRO A 88 -7.30 12.77 15.20
N GLY A 89 -8.50 13.17 15.61
CA GLY A 89 -9.66 13.23 14.71
C GLY A 89 -10.43 11.92 14.56
N GLY A 90 -10.11 10.87 15.32
CA GLY A 90 -10.87 9.62 15.38
C GLY A 90 -10.32 8.51 14.47
N SER A 91 -10.91 7.31 14.57
CA SER A 91 -10.45 6.10 13.86
C SER A 91 -11.58 5.40 13.09
N SER A 92 -12.73 6.05 12.91
CA SER A 92 -13.78 5.55 12.03
C SER A 92 -13.39 5.74 10.56
N VAL A 93 -14.08 5.04 9.65
CA VAL A 93 -13.86 5.20 8.20
C VAL A 93 -14.12 6.66 7.80
N GLU A 94 -15.17 7.26 8.35
CA GLU A 94 -15.56 8.65 8.11
C GLU A 94 -14.44 9.63 8.51
N ASP A 95 -13.73 9.35 9.60
CA ASP A 95 -12.61 10.16 10.08
C ASP A 95 -11.42 10.13 9.12
N PHE A 96 -11.09 8.95 8.58
CA PHE A 96 -10.06 8.84 7.56
C PHE A 96 -10.46 9.55 6.26
N VAL A 97 -11.69 9.37 5.79
CA VAL A 97 -12.22 10.06 4.60
C VAL A 97 -12.11 11.58 4.76
N ARG A 98 -12.44 12.10 5.94
CA ARG A 98 -12.30 13.53 6.26
C ARG A 98 -10.84 13.98 6.20
N SER A 99 -9.92 13.27 6.87
CA SER A 99 -8.49 13.63 6.84
C SER A 99 -7.89 13.60 5.43
N ILE A 100 -8.29 12.63 4.59
CA ILE A 100 -7.87 12.58 3.18
C ILE A 100 -8.41 13.78 2.40
N LYS A 101 -9.68 14.13 2.58
CA LYS A 101 -10.29 15.31 1.91
C LYS A 101 -9.61 16.61 2.33
N GLU A 102 -9.30 16.76 3.61
CA GLU A 102 -8.58 17.92 4.14
C GLU A 102 -7.18 18.01 3.53
N ALA A 103 -6.41 16.92 3.54
CA ALA A 103 -5.09 16.84 2.89
C ALA A 103 -5.16 17.20 1.39
N ALA A 104 -6.14 16.65 0.67
CA ALA A 104 -6.33 16.92 -0.75
C ALA A 104 -6.70 18.38 -1.04
N SER A 105 -7.44 19.05 -0.14
CA SER A 105 -7.87 20.44 -0.35
C SER A 105 -6.71 21.42 -0.49
N HIS A 106 -5.59 21.17 0.20
CA HIS A 106 -4.38 21.98 0.11
C HIS A 106 -3.65 21.80 -1.23
N LEU A 107 -3.76 20.63 -1.85
CA LEU A 107 -3.24 20.38 -3.19
C LEU A 107 -4.06 21.13 -4.24
N THR A 108 -5.38 21.22 -4.07
CA THR A 108 -6.24 21.97 -4.99
C THR A 108 -5.92 23.47 -4.98
N ILE A 109 -5.64 24.06 -3.81
CA ILE A 109 -5.23 25.48 -3.71
C ILE A 109 -3.90 25.73 -4.42
N ASN A 110 -2.96 24.78 -4.38
CA ASN A 110 -1.70 24.87 -5.10
C ASN A 110 -1.88 24.77 -6.62
N PHE A 111 -2.83 23.95 -7.11
CA PHE A 111 -3.11 23.86 -8.55
C PHE A 111 -3.78 25.12 -9.13
N VAL A 112 -4.62 25.84 -8.37
CA VAL A 112 -5.25 27.08 -8.89
C VAL A 112 -4.30 28.29 -8.82
N ASN A 113 -3.31 28.30 -7.93
CA ASN A 113 -2.32 29.38 -7.80
C ASN A 113 -0.98 29.12 -8.53
N SER A 114 -0.79 27.94 -9.12
CA SER A 114 0.40 27.64 -9.90
C SER A 114 0.15 27.89 -11.39
N ARG A 115 0.54 29.08 -11.88
CA ARG A 115 0.87 29.29 -13.31
C ARG A 115 2.12 28.49 -13.71
N LEU A 116 2.13 27.18 -13.51
CA LEU A 116 3.26 26.30 -13.76
C LEU A 116 2.75 24.94 -14.27
N PHE A 117 2.08 24.95 -15.43
CA PHE A 117 2.22 23.82 -16.34
C PHE A 117 3.69 23.77 -16.75
N ARG A 118 4.50 22.98 -16.03
CA ARG A 118 5.74 22.43 -16.56
C ARG A 118 5.55 20.92 -16.61
N LEU A 119 5.15 20.44 -17.79
CA LEU A 119 5.35 19.04 -18.15
C LEU A 119 6.83 18.71 -17.95
N VAL A 120 7.11 17.70 -17.15
CA VAL A 120 8.34 16.92 -17.26
C VAL A 120 7.87 15.55 -17.73
N PHE A 121 8.29 15.18 -18.94
CA PHE A 121 8.13 13.85 -19.50
C PHE A 121 9.02 12.85 -18.77
#